data_AF-A0A2N9JCV2-F1
#
_entry.id   AF-A0A2N9JCV2-F1
#
_cell.length_a   1.000
_cell.length_b   1.000
_cell.length_c   1.000
_cell.angle_alpha   90.00
_cell.angle_beta   90.00
_cell.angle_gamma   90.00
#
_symmetry.space_group_name_H-M   'P 1'
#
loop_
_entity.id
_entity.type
_entity.pdbx_description
1 polymer ?
#
loop_
_entity_poly.entity_id
_entity_poly.type
_entity_poly.pdbx_seq_one_letter_code
_entity_poly.pdbx_strand_id
1 'polypeptide(L)'
;MCAVDRTRHRAHIAGTLSYTRNPLAYAGLVTGWLLHFRGRNFFDGTNEAAIRTYRRLSTDQLLEVLRRDTPRAVPPGWSRPLPLMGVASLPKYATFGHLADVVLPRDCFMHRYDIGRATGVYVPRDPTDADVVAQVVRDLGLAWTGPAFVLRLSGTGVGEWQVRAGTPDDAALVTLDSVDYLRHLSGRAVSPDLFAGTPESVRGQLRDARVLIAAHASAVHSPALVEQMARAGPLLT
;
A
#
# COMPACT_ATOMS: atom_id res chain seq x y z
N MET A 1 -22.20 0.56 5.95
CA MET A 1 -22.19 1.01 4.54
C MET A 1 -20.81 1.60 4.30
N CYS A 2 -19.84 0.99 3.61
CA CYS A 2 -19.83 0.24 2.35
C CYS A 2 -19.57 -1.26 2.59
N ALA A 3 -20.45 -2.14 2.11
CA ALA A 3 -20.13 -3.56 2.04
C ALA A 3 -19.06 -3.71 0.96
N VAL A 4 -17.79 -3.87 1.38
CA VAL A 4 -16.76 -4.37 0.48
C VAL A 4 -17.33 -5.65 -0.15
N ASP A 5 -17.53 -5.65 -1.47
CA ASP A 5 -17.95 -6.83 -2.20
C ASP A 5 -16.88 -7.91 -1.96
N ARG A 6 -17.16 -8.80 -1.02
CA ARG A 6 -16.21 -9.79 -0.50
C ARG A 6 -15.70 -10.69 -1.63
N THR A 7 -16.53 -10.94 -2.63
CA THR A 7 -16.16 -11.73 -3.82
C THR A 7 -15.18 -10.96 -4.70
N ARG A 8 -15.44 -9.67 -4.95
CA ARG A 8 -14.54 -8.79 -5.69
C ARG A 8 -13.18 -8.64 -5.00
N HIS A 9 -13.16 -8.50 -3.68
CA HIS A 9 -11.92 -8.39 -2.91
C HIS A 9 -11.08 -9.68 -2.99
N ARG A 10 -11.70 -10.86 -2.83
CA ARG A 10 -11.01 -12.14 -3.01
C ARG A 10 -10.50 -12.33 -4.44
N ALA A 11 -11.29 -11.92 -5.44
CA ALA A 11 -10.90 -11.97 -6.85
C ALA A 11 -9.68 -11.07 -7.15
N HIS A 12 -9.59 -9.89 -6.51
CA HIS A 12 -8.41 -9.03 -6.57
C HIS A 12 -7.18 -9.73 -5.99
N ILE A 13 -7.26 -10.26 -4.77
CA ILE A 13 -6.13 -10.95 -4.12
C ILE A 13 -5.68 -12.18 -4.93
N ALA A 14 -6.61 -13.00 -5.44
CA ALA A 14 -6.30 -14.14 -6.30
C ALA A 14 -5.54 -13.72 -7.57
N GLY A 15 -5.96 -12.60 -8.17
CA GLY A 15 -5.23 -11.92 -9.24
C GLY A 15 -3.79 -11.60 -8.88
N THR A 16 -3.61 -10.95 -7.73
CA THR A 16 -2.30 -10.58 -7.18
C THR A 16 -1.37 -11.77 -7.04
N LEU A 17 -1.84 -12.87 -6.46
CA LEU A 17 -1.04 -14.08 -6.29
C LEU A 17 -0.62 -14.69 -7.64
N SER A 18 -1.53 -14.70 -8.62
CA SER A 18 -1.28 -15.29 -9.93
C SER A 18 -0.14 -14.60 -10.67
N TYR A 19 -0.15 -13.27 -10.77
CA TYR A 19 0.93 -12.57 -11.46
C TYR A 19 2.23 -12.50 -10.66
N THR A 20 2.16 -12.57 -9.33
CA THR A 20 3.36 -12.65 -8.49
C THR A 20 4.11 -13.95 -8.72
N ARG A 21 3.39 -15.07 -8.77
CA ARG A 21 3.94 -16.40 -9.08
C ARG A 21 4.45 -16.49 -10.52
N ASN A 22 3.67 -15.97 -11.47
CA ASN A 22 3.98 -16.02 -12.89
C ASN A 22 3.95 -14.60 -13.47
N PRO A 23 5.10 -13.91 -13.55
CA PRO A 23 5.18 -12.57 -14.11
C PRO A 23 4.64 -12.45 -15.54
N LEU A 24 4.66 -13.54 -16.33
CA LEU A 24 4.05 -13.55 -17.66
C LEU A 24 2.52 -13.45 -17.61
N ALA A 25 1.87 -13.89 -16.53
CA ALA A 25 0.44 -13.69 -16.31
C ALA A 25 0.09 -12.20 -16.17
N TYR A 26 1.06 -11.36 -15.78
CA TYR A 26 0.89 -9.90 -15.78
C TYR A 26 0.64 -9.35 -17.19
N ALA A 27 1.26 -9.94 -18.22
CA ALA A 27 1.01 -9.54 -19.61
C ALA A 27 -0.47 -9.76 -19.98
N GLY A 28 -1.08 -10.84 -19.51
CA GLY A 28 -2.52 -11.09 -19.67
C GLY A 28 -3.40 -10.02 -19.02
N LEU A 29 -3.01 -9.50 -17.85
CA LEU A 29 -3.72 -8.39 -17.20
C LEU A 29 -3.57 -7.09 -17.98
N VAL A 30 -2.37 -6.81 -18.51
CA VAL A 30 -2.12 -5.66 -19.38
C VAL A 30 -2.96 -5.76 -20.65
N THR A 31 -3.02 -6.93 -21.30
CA THR A 31 -3.91 -7.17 -22.44
C THR A 31 -5.38 -6.96 -22.07
N GLY A 32 -5.83 -7.50 -20.94
CA GLY A 32 -7.19 -7.32 -20.46
C GLY A 32 -7.55 -5.84 -20.22
N TRP A 33 -6.62 -5.07 -19.64
CA TRP A 33 -6.76 -3.62 -19.49
C TRP A 33 -6.85 -2.92 -20.86
N LEU A 34 -5.90 -3.19 -21.75
CA LEU A 34 -5.84 -2.60 -23.09
C LEU A 34 -7.05 -2.93 -23.95
N LEU A 35 -7.77 -4.04 -23.70
CA LEU A 35 -8.95 -4.43 -24.46
C LEU A 35 -10.28 -4.01 -23.83
N HIS A 36 -10.36 -3.96 -22.49
CA HIS A 36 -11.66 -3.83 -21.80
C HIS A 36 -11.75 -2.69 -20.81
N PHE A 37 -10.62 -2.08 -20.42
CA PHE A 37 -10.58 -1.05 -19.38
C PHE A 37 -9.71 0.15 -19.79
N ARG A 38 -9.56 0.38 -21.10
CA ARG A 38 -8.92 1.59 -21.66
C ARG A 38 -9.66 2.82 -21.12
N GLY A 39 -8.95 3.71 -20.42
CA GLY A 39 -9.53 4.90 -19.78
C GLY A 39 -9.46 4.88 -18.26
N ARG A 40 -9.22 3.71 -17.64
CA ARG A 40 -8.76 3.65 -16.25
C ARG A 40 -7.25 3.84 -16.18
N ASN A 41 -6.76 4.37 -15.06
CA ASN A 41 -5.32 4.32 -14.78
C ASN A 41 -4.84 2.86 -14.79
N PHE A 42 -3.56 2.67 -15.03
CA PHE A 42 -2.99 1.35 -15.28
C PHE A 42 -3.31 0.34 -14.16
N PHE A 43 -3.19 0.73 -12.89
CA PHE A 43 -3.44 -0.18 -11.78
C PHE A 43 -4.91 -0.52 -11.61
N ASP A 44 -5.80 0.46 -11.65
CA ASP A 44 -7.23 0.19 -11.58
C ASP A 44 -7.68 -0.67 -12.77
N GLY A 45 -7.11 -0.43 -13.96
CA GLY A 45 -7.36 -1.23 -15.15
C GLY A 45 -6.92 -2.70 -15.03
N THR A 46 -5.70 -2.93 -14.57
CA THR A 46 -5.13 -4.28 -14.39
C THR A 46 -5.76 -5.02 -13.21
N ASN A 47 -6.12 -4.32 -12.12
CA ASN A 47 -6.92 -4.85 -11.02
C ASN A 47 -8.30 -5.30 -11.50
N GLU A 48 -8.93 -4.53 -12.37
CA GLU A 48 -10.25 -4.86 -12.93
C GLU A 48 -10.18 -6.02 -13.92
N ALA A 49 -9.10 -6.11 -14.70
CA ALA A 49 -8.80 -7.29 -15.51
C ALA A 49 -8.62 -8.53 -14.63
N ALA A 50 -7.92 -8.41 -13.50
CA ALA A 50 -7.73 -9.51 -12.56
C ALA A 50 -9.07 -9.94 -11.92
N ILE A 51 -9.86 -8.99 -11.41
CA ILE A 51 -11.20 -9.24 -10.88
C ILE A 51 -12.05 -9.94 -11.95
N ARG A 52 -12.02 -9.48 -13.20
CA ARG A 52 -12.77 -10.09 -14.31
C ARG A 52 -12.37 -11.55 -14.56
N THR A 53 -11.10 -11.91 -14.40
CA THR A 53 -10.63 -13.30 -14.53
C THR A 53 -11.27 -14.21 -13.47
N TYR A 54 -11.42 -13.72 -12.25
CA TYR A 54 -11.87 -14.51 -11.10
C TYR A 54 -13.36 -14.33 -10.75
N ARG A 55 -14.06 -13.34 -11.33
CA ARG A 55 -15.45 -12.99 -10.97
C ARG A 55 -16.49 -14.11 -11.13
N ARG A 56 -16.16 -15.14 -11.93
CA ARG A 56 -17.06 -16.27 -12.19
C ARG A 56 -16.90 -17.41 -11.18
N LEU A 57 -15.86 -17.36 -10.35
CA LEU A 57 -15.61 -18.39 -9.35
C LEU A 57 -16.52 -18.17 -8.13
N SER A 58 -16.98 -19.28 -7.55
CA SER A 58 -17.65 -19.26 -6.25
C SER A 58 -16.67 -18.85 -5.14
N THR A 59 -17.21 -18.53 -3.96
CA THR A 59 -16.38 -18.26 -2.78
C THR A 59 -15.44 -19.42 -2.47
N ASP A 60 -15.92 -20.66 -2.49
CA ASP A 60 -15.10 -21.83 -2.16
C ASP A 60 -13.99 -22.06 -3.18
N GLN A 61 -14.29 -21.85 -4.45
CA GLN A 61 -13.29 -21.91 -5.53
C GLN A 61 -12.22 -20.82 -5.37
N LEU A 62 -12.60 -19.60 -4.98
CA LEU A 62 -11.64 -18.53 -4.70
C LEU A 62 -10.76 -18.87 -3.49
N LEU A 63 -11.34 -19.41 -2.42
CA LEU A 63 -10.57 -19.82 -1.25
C LEU A 63 -9.59 -20.94 -1.60
N GLU A 64 -9.97 -21.87 -2.47
CA GLU A 64 -9.06 -22.92 -2.95
C GLU A 64 -7.89 -22.34 -3.76
N VAL A 65 -8.16 -21.37 -4.65
CA VAL A 65 -7.10 -20.65 -5.37
C VAL A 65 -6.13 -19.99 -4.41
N LEU A 66 -6.64 -19.29 -3.38
CA LEU A 66 -5.79 -18.63 -2.38
C LEU A 66 -4.92 -19.66 -1.63
N ARG A 67 -5.51 -20.74 -1.10
CA ARG A 67 -4.78 -21.79 -0.37
C ARG A 67 -3.69 -22.43 -1.22
N ARG A 68 -3.99 -22.71 -2.49
CA ARG A 68 -3.06 -23.32 -3.43
C ARG A 68 -1.92 -22.37 -3.82
N ASP A 69 -2.24 -21.10 -4.10
CA ASP A 69 -1.29 -20.21 -4.77
C ASP A 69 -0.50 -19.31 -3.81
N THR A 70 -0.99 -19.02 -2.60
CA THR A 70 -0.26 -18.20 -1.61
C THR A 70 1.15 -18.74 -1.32
N PRO A 71 1.38 -20.04 -1.04
CA PRO A 71 2.73 -20.55 -0.76
C PRO A 71 3.68 -20.47 -1.97
N ARG A 72 3.14 -20.23 -3.17
CA ARG A 72 3.85 -20.21 -4.45
C ARG A 72 3.97 -18.81 -5.04
N ALA A 73 3.40 -17.79 -4.39
CA ALA A 73 3.42 -16.40 -4.84
C ALA A 73 4.77 -15.74 -4.54
N VAL A 74 5.84 -16.36 -5.04
CA VAL A 74 7.20 -15.84 -4.96
C VAL A 74 7.63 -15.47 -6.38
N PRO A 75 8.01 -14.21 -6.62
CA PRO A 75 8.48 -13.80 -7.94
C PRO A 75 9.77 -14.56 -8.29
N PRO A 76 9.89 -15.11 -9.51
CA PRO A 76 11.12 -15.77 -9.90
C PRO A 76 12.25 -14.75 -10.02
N GLY A 77 13.45 -15.11 -9.57
CA GLY A 77 14.60 -14.19 -9.45
C GLY A 77 14.94 -13.44 -10.74
N TRP A 78 14.82 -14.10 -11.91
CA TRP A 78 15.08 -13.51 -13.22
C TRP A 78 14.13 -12.35 -13.56
N SER A 79 12.93 -12.31 -12.97
CA SER A 79 11.93 -11.27 -13.24
C SER A 79 12.15 -10.00 -12.43
N ARG A 80 12.88 -10.08 -11.32
CA ARG A 80 13.09 -8.98 -10.38
C ARG A 80 13.68 -7.71 -11.01
N PRO A 81 14.67 -7.76 -11.92
CA PRO A 81 15.21 -6.55 -12.56
C PRO A 81 14.33 -5.99 -13.68
N LEU A 82 13.23 -6.66 -14.06
CA LEU A 82 12.39 -6.18 -15.16
C LEU A 82 11.75 -4.84 -14.80
N PRO A 83 11.88 -3.81 -15.66
CA PRO A 83 11.31 -2.50 -15.40
C PRO A 83 9.79 -2.53 -15.51
N LEU A 84 9.13 -1.79 -14.62
CA LEU A 84 7.69 -1.50 -14.68
C LEU A 84 7.44 -0.06 -15.20
N MET A 85 8.29 0.43 -16.09
CA MET A 85 8.16 1.77 -16.67
C MET A 85 6.80 1.96 -17.34
N GLY A 86 6.16 3.11 -17.09
CA GLY A 86 4.85 3.43 -17.66
C GLY A 86 3.66 2.86 -16.88
N VAL A 87 3.89 2.12 -15.80
CA VAL A 87 2.86 1.76 -14.83
C VAL A 87 2.52 3.00 -13.99
N ALA A 88 1.38 3.63 -14.31
CA ALA A 88 0.92 4.84 -13.63
C ALA A 88 0.84 4.62 -12.10
N SER A 89 1.36 5.55 -11.30
CA SER A 89 1.44 5.54 -9.82
C SER A 89 2.62 4.78 -9.19
N LEU A 90 3.49 4.12 -9.97
CA LEU A 90 4.79 3.67 -9.46
C LEU A 90 5.88 4.73 -9.71
N PRO A 91 6.93 4.76 -8.86
CA PRO A 91 8.14 5.49 -9.19
C PRO A 91 8.72 5.05 -10.54
N LYS A 92 9.33 5.98 -11.30
CA LYS A 92 9.93 5.68 -12.62
C LYS A 92 11.02 4.60 -12.58
N TYR A 93 11.65 4.43 -11.41
CA TYR A 93 12.67 3.41 -11.15
C TYR A 93 12.09 2.06 -10.71
N ALA A 94 10.76 1.91 -10.63
CA ALA A 94 10.16 0.69 -10.13
C ALA A 94 10.45 -0.50 -11.06
N THR A 95 10.88 -1.59 -10.44
CA THR A 95 11.05 -2.90 -11.06
C THR A 95 10.01 -3.87 -10.51
N PHE A 96 9.93 -5.07 -11.10
CA PHE A 96 9.11 -6.14 -10.55
C PHE A 96 9.57 -6.53 -9.13
N GLY A 97 10.86 -6.44 -8.83
CA GLY A 97 11.38 -6.62 -7.47
C GLY A 97 10.83 -5.58 -6.50
N HIS A 98 10.79 -4.30 -6.90
CA HIS A 98 10.17 -3.24 -6.09
C HIS A 98 8.68 -3.50 -5.87
N LEU A 99 7.94 -3.89 -6.91
CA LEU A 99 6.53 -4.27 -6.77
C LEU A 99 6.37 -5.41 -5.75
N ALA A 100 7.14 -6.49 -5.89
CA ALA A 100 6.99 -7.68 -5.08
C ALA A 100 7.45 -7.54 -3.62
N ASP A 101 8.48 -6.73 -3.36
CA ASP A 101 9.06 -6.61 -2.02
C ASP A 101 8.51 -5.42 -1.22
N VAL A 102 8.00 -4.40 -1.91
CA VAL A 102 7.55 -3.15 -1.28
C VAL A 102 6.04 -3.01 -1.41
N VAL A 103 5.52 -3.02 -2.64
CA VAL A 103 4.11 -2.68 -2.88
C VAL A 103 3.17 -3.82 -2.49
N LEU A 104 3.46 -5.06 -2.88
CA LEU A 104 2.59 -6.20 -2.58
C LEU A 104 2.50 -6.53 -1.08
N PRO A 105 3.59 -6.52 -0.29
CA PRO A 105 3.50 -6.79 1.14
C PRO A 105 2.68 -5.71 1.87
N ARG A 106 2.85 -4.43 1.49
CA ARG A 106 2.04 -3.32 2.02
C ARG A 106 0.56 -3.46 1.66
N ASP A 107 0.24 -3.90 0.43
CA ASP A 107 -1.13 -4.15 -0.01
C ASP A 107 -1.77 -5.31 0.76
N CYS A 108 -1.04 -6.43 0.91
CA CYS A 108 -1.47 -7.58 1.72
C CYS A 108 -1.73 -7.18 3.19
N PHE A 109 -0.82 -6.41 3.79
CA PHE A 109 -0.99 -5.87 5.14
C PHE A 109 -2.31 -5.08 5.23
N MET A 110 -2.55 -4.15 4.32
CA MET A 110 -3.76 -3.33 4.33
C MET A 110 -5.03 -4.16 4.18
N HIS A 111 -5.07 -5.06 3.20
CA HIS A 111 -6.23 -5.90 2.95
C HIS A 111 -6.54 -6.82 4.13
N ARG A 112 -5.51 -7.32 4.83
CA ARG A 112 -5.68 -8.15 6.02
C ARG A 112 -6.43 -7.40 7.13
N TYR A 113 -6.03 -6.17 7.43
CA TYR A 113 -6.72 -5.33 8.42
C TYR A 113 -8.08 -4.79 7.92
N ASP A 114 -8.22 -4.49 6.63
CA ASP A 114 -9.50 -4.12 6.00
C ASP A 114 -10.54 -5.25 6.16
N ILE A 115 -10.16 -6.50 5.89
CA ILE A 115 -11.02 -7.67 6.07
C ILE A 115 -11.42 -7.83 7.53
N GLY A 116 -10.46 -7.79 8.46
CA GLY A 116 -10.73 -7.92 9.89
C GLY A 116 -11.77 -6.92 10.36
N ARG A 117 -11.57 -5.64 10.02
CA ARG A 117 -12.50 -4.56 10.35
C ARG A 117 -13.87 -4.74 9.69
N ALA A 118 -13.92 -5.13 8.42
CA ALA A 118 -15.18 -5.35 7.70
C ALA A 118 -15.97 -6.58 8.16
N THR A 119 -15.32 -7.52 8.84
CA THR A 119 -15.92 -8.76 9.36
C THR A 119 -16.12 -8.74 10.87
N GLY A 120 -15.55 -7.77 11.58
CA GLY A 120 -15.49 -7.78 13.04
C GLY A 120 -14.56 -8.85 13.60
N VAL A 121 -13.72 -9.47 12.76
CA VAL A 121 -12.80 -10.54 13.17
C VAL A 121 -11.48 -9.93 13.60
N TYR A 122 -10.99 -10.35 14.77
CA TYR A 122 -9.68 -9.97 15.26
C TYR A 122 -8.57 -10.45 14.31
N VAL A 123 -7.65 -9.55 13.98
CA VAL A 123 -6.49 -9.84 13.15
C VAL A 123 -5.29 -10.07 14.07
N PRO A 124 -4.72 -11.28 14.12
CA PRO A 124 -3.54 -11.55 14.94
C PRO A 124 -2.34 -10.76 14.41
N ARG A 125 -1.45 -10.35 15.31
CA ARG A 125 -0.18 -9.73 14.92
C ARG A 125 0.66 -10.72 14.11
N ASP A 126 1.25 -10.23 13.03
CA ASP A 126 2.23 -10.97 12.24
C ASP A 126 3.60 -10.31 12.40
N PRO A 127 4.71 -11.04 12.63
CA PRO A 127 6.03 -10.44 12.76
C PRO A 127 6.43 -9.54 11.58
N THR A 128 5.97 -9.87 10.36
CA THR A 128 6.26 -9.10 9.15
C THR A 128 5.56 -7.73 9.10
N ASP A 129 4.60 -7.48 10.00
CA ASP A 129 3.94 -6.18 10.15
C ASP A 129 4.94 -5.07 10.49
N ALA A 130 5.95 -5.39 11.31
CA ALA A 130 6.97 -4.44 11.71
C ALA A 130 7.80 -3.96 10.51
N ASP A 131 8.13 -4.87 9.58
CA ASP A 131 8.86 -4.54 8.36
C ASP A 131 8.04 -3.61 7.46
N VAL A 132 6.75 -3.90 7.29
CA VAL A 132 5.84 -3.05 6.52
C VAL A 132 5.73 -1.66 7.13
N VAL A 133 5.55 -1.56 8.45
CA VAL A 133 5.48 -0.27 9.16
C VAL A 133 6.77 0.51 9.01
N ALA A 134 7.92 -0.12 9.24
CA ALA A 134 9.23 0.54 9.11
C ALA A 134 9.49 1.05 7.69
N GLN A 135 9.11 0.28 6.66
CA GLN A 135 9.21 0.70 5.27
C GLN A 135 8.32 1.93 4.97
N VAL A 136 7.08 1.95 5.45
CA VAL A 136 6.17 3.08 5.24
C VAL A 136 6.64 4.33 5.97
N VAL A 137 7.11 4.20 7.22
CA VAL A 137 7.66 5.33 7.98
C VAL A 137 8.93 5.88 7.34
N ARG A 138 9.76 5.02 6.74
CA ARG A 138 10.92 5.46 5.95
C ARG A 138 10.49 6.33 4.77
N ASP A 139 9.52 5.88 3.99
CA ASP A 139 9.02 6.64 2.82
C ASP A 139 8.34 7.95 3.24
N LEU A 140 7.62 7.94 4.37
CA LEU A 140 7.10 9.16 4.99
C LEU A 140 8.25 10.12 5.29
N GLY A 141 9.32 9.66 5.94
CA GLY A 141 10.48 10.47 6.28
C GLY A 141 11.21 11.04 5.06
N LEU A 142 11.33 10.25 3.98
CA LEU A 142 11.92 10.71 2.71
C LEU A 142 11.06 11.79 2.04
N ALA A 143 9.74 11.67 2.11
CA ALA A 143 8.84 12.67 1.54
C ALA A 143 8.63 13.88 2.45
N TRP A 144 8.89 13.79 3.75
CA TRP A 144 8.48 14.77 4.74
C TRP A 144 9.17 16.13 4.57
N THR A 145 8.35 17.18 4.40
CA THR A 145 8.82 18.56 4.28
C THR A 145 8.47 19.44 5.48
N GLY A 146 7.78 18.87 6.48
CA GLY A 146 7.35 19.57 7.69
C GLY A 146 8.42 19.63 8.80
N PRO A 147 8.03 20.11 10.00
CA PRO A 147 8.91 20.11 11.19
C PRO A 147 9.37 18.71 11.59
N ALA A 148 10.54 18.61 12.23
CA ALA A 148 11.00 17.34 12.79
C ALA A 148 10.09 16.89 13.94
N PHE A 149 9.84 15.59 14.05
CA PHE A 149 9.04 15.02 15.13
C PHE A 149 9.43 13.57 15.41
N VAL A 150 9.10 13.09 16.61
CA VAL A 150 9.23 11.69 16.99
C VAL A 150 7.87 11.02 16.79
N LEU A 151 7.82 10.05 15.89
CA LEU A 151 6.64 9.22 15.65
C LEU A 151 6.72 7.96 16.50
N ARG A 152 5.79 7.80 17.45
CA ARG A 152 5.58 6.57 18.19
C ARG A 152 4.32 5.88 17.66
N LEU A 153 4.47 4.66 17.13
CA LEU A 153 3.35 3.86 16.68
C LEU A 153 3.05 2.75 17.68
N SER A 154 1.80 2.66 18.11
CA SER A 154 1.27 1.55 18.92
C SER A 154 0.56 0.51 18.05
N GLY A 155 0.12 -0.61 18.65
CA GLY A 155 -0.62 -1.65 17.93
C GLY A 155 0.31 -2.70 17.32
N THR A 156 0.16 -2.99 16.03
CA THR A 156 1.09 -3.89 15.31
C THR A 156 2.31 -3.12 14.80
N GLY A 157 3.46 -3.78 14.62
CA GLY A 157 4.67 -3.07 14.16
C GLY A 157 5.04 -1.88 15.05
N VAL A 158 4.90 -2.05 16.37
CA VAL A 158 5.21 -1.02 17.38
C VAL A 158 6.64 -0.50 17.20
N GLY A 159 6.83 0.80 17.37
CA GLY A 159 8.17 1.38 17.30
C GLY A 159 8.16 2.89 17.48
N GLU A 160 9.36 3.45 17.43
CA GLU A 160 9.60 4.87 17.51
C GLU A 160 10.60 5.28 16.42
N TRP A 161 10.27 6.35 15.69
CA TRP A 161 11.07 6.85 14.58
C TRP A 161 11.21 8.36 14.66
N GLN A 162 12.42 8.85 14.42
CA GLN A 162 12.62 10.27 14.17
C GLN A 162 12.30 10.57 12.69
N VAL A 163 11.26 11.36 12.46
CA VAL A 163 10.86 11.81 11.13
C VAL A 163 11.50 13.17 10.89
N ARG A 164 12.44 13.19 9.92
CA ARG A 164 13.37 14.31 9.60
C ARG A 164 14.42 14.57 10.69
N ALA A 165 15.66 14.82 10.26
CA ALA A 165 16.76 15.16 11.15
C ALA A 165 16.51 16.51 11.86
N GLY A 166 16.80 16.54 13.16
CA GLY A 166 16.69 17.69 14.07
C GLY A 166 17.18 17.29 15.47
N THR A 167 17.35 18.25 16.37
CA THR A 167 17.63 17.97 17.79
C THR A 167 16.39 17.32 18.45
N PRO A 168 16.53 16.18 19.15
CA PRO A 168 15.39 15.51 19.80
C PRO A 168 14.65 16.40 20.80
N ASP A 169 15.36 17.34 21.44
CA ASP A 169 14.84 18.18 22.51
C ASP A 169 13.76 19.18 22.04
N ASP A 170 13.72 19.48 20.74
CA ASP A 170 12.72 20.37 20.13
C ASP A 170 11.67 19.62 19.30
N ALA A 171 11.81 18.29 19.19
CA ALA A 171 10.96 17.48 18.34
C ALA A 171 9.62 17.16 19.02
N ALA A 172 8.52 17.49 18.34
CA ALA A 172 7.18 17.13 18.80
C ALA A 172 7.03 15.60 18.92
N LEU A 173 6.42 15.10 19.99
CA LEU A 173 6.05 13.68 20.11
C LEU A 173 4.66 13.45 19.52
N VAL A 174 4.56 12.51 18.58
CA VAL A 174 3.31 12.09 17.93
C VAL A 174 3.08 10.62 18.24
N THR A 175 1.97 10.30 18.91
CA THR A 175 1.58 8.91 19.19
C THR A 175 0.31 8.54 18.42
N LEU A 176 0.36 7.48 17.62
CA LEU A 176 -0.76 7.01 16.79
C LEU A 176 -0.84 5.48 16.76
N ASP A 177 -2.01 4.92 16.48
CA ASP A 177 -2.12 3.51 16.11
C ASP A 177 -1.51 3.28 14.72
N SER A 178 -0.69 2.23 14.59
CA SER A 178 0.01 1.95 13.34
C SER A 178 -0.93 1.63 12.19
N VAL A 179 -1.97 0.84 12.43
CA VAL A 179 -2.91 0.41 11.38
C VAL A 179 -3.71 1.61 10.92
N ASP A 180 -4.30 2.38 11.84
CA ASP A 180 -5.07 3.56 11.48
C ASP A 180 -4.20 4.63 10.80
N TYR A 181 -2.96 4.85 11.25
CA TYR A 181 -2.10 5.82 10.58
C TYR A 181 -1.68 5.38 9.18
N LEU A 182 -1.28 4.12 8.99
CA LEU A 182 -0.94 3.62 7.65
C LEU A 182 -2.17 3.58 6.72
N ARG A 183 -3.38 3.32 7.25
CA ARG A 183 -4.63 3.48 6.48
C ARG A 183 -4.80 4.91 6.01
N HIS A 184 -4.62 5.89 6.90
CA HIS A 184 -4.68 7.31 6.55
C HIS A 184 -3.66 7.68 5.45
N LEU A 185 -2.41 7.24 5.60
CA LEU A 185 -1.35 7.48 4.60
C LEU A 185 -1.71 6.90 3.22
N SER A 186 -2.47 5.81 3.18
CA SER A 186 -2.97 5.20 1.95
C SER A 186 -4.22 5.90 1.36
N GLY A 187 -4.74 6.94 2.02
CA GLY A 187 -5.96 7.64 1.68
C GLY A 187 -7.26 6.88 2.00
N ARG A 188 -7.19 5.83 2.83
CA ARG A 188 -8.38 5.16 3.35
C ARG A 188 -9.02 6.01 4.45
N ALA A 189 -10.34 5.92 4.57
CA ALA A 189 -11.07 6.58 5.65
C ALA A 189 -10.64 6.03 7.02
N VAL A 190 -10.44 6.94 7.97
CA VAL A 190 -10.06 6.70 9.36
C VAL A 190 -10.96 7.50 10.30
N SER A 191 -10.83 7.29 11.61
CA SER A 191 -11.54 8.11 12.60
C SER A 191 -11.18 9.59 12.44
N PRO A 192 -12.13 10.54 12.51
CA PRO A 192 -11.83 11.96 12.48
C PRO A 192 -10.90 12.38 13.64
N ASP A 193 -10.93 11.63 14.73
CA ASP A 193 -10.17 11.91 15.95
C ASP A 193 -8.76 11.30 15.95
N LEU A 194 -8.33 10.65 14.86
CA LEU A 194 -7.00 10.02 14.77
C LEU A 194 -5.88 10.98 15.19
N PHE A 195 -6.01 12.27 14.86
CA PHE A 195 -5.02 13.30 15.13
C PHE A 195 -5.36 14.23 16.30
N ALA A 196 -6.39 13.92 17.11
CA ALA A 196 -6.84 14.81 18.18
C ALA A 196 -5.73 15.07 19.23
N GLY A 197 -4.93 14.05 19.53
CA GLY A 197 -3.81 14.13 20.49
C GLY A 197 -2.48 14.58 19.90
N THR A 198 -2.40 14.95 18.60
CA THR A 198 -1.12 15.33 18.00
C THR A 198 -0.83 16.83 18.18
N PRO A 199 0.44 17.24 18.31
CA PRO A 199 0.81 18.65 18.42
C PRO A 199 0.38 19.47 17.20
N GLU A 200 -0.09 20.70 17.43
CA GLU A 200 -0.56 21.61 16.37
C GLU A 200 0.51 21.86 15.30
N SER A 201 1.77 21.94 15.72
CA SER A 201 2.93 22.22 14.86
C SER A 201 3.10 21.25 13.69
N VAL A 202 2.59 20.02 13.81
CA VAL A 202 2.71 18.96 12.79
C VAL A 202 1.37 18.40 12.32
N ARG A 203 0.25 18.76 12.97
CA ARG A 203 -1.05 18.13 12.74
C ARG A 203 -1.55 18.31 11.30
N GLY A 204 -1.41 19.50 10.74
CA GLY A 204 -1.81 19.79 9.35
C GLY A 204 -1.06 18.89 8.37
N GLN A 205 0.27 18.89 8.44
CA GLN A 205 1.12 18.09 7.56
C GLN A 205 0.86 16.58 7.72
N LEU A 206 0.60 16.10 8.95
CA LEU A 206 0.24 14.69 9.18
C LEU A 206 -1.07 14.31 8.50
N ARG A 207 -2.07 15.20 8.50
CA ARG A 207 -3.35 14.98 7.81
C ARG A 207 -3.20 14.96 6.29
N ASP A 208 -2.28 15.74 5.75
CA ASP A 208 -2.06 15.84 4.31
C ASP A 208 -1.09 14.77 3.78
N ALA A 209 -0.28 14.17 4.65
CA ALA A 209 0.72 13.17 4.29
C ALA A 209 0.11 11.94 3.60
N ARG A 210 0.77 11.49 2.52
CA ARG A 210 0.42 10.26 1.80
C ARG A 210 1.68 9.47 1.49
N VAL A 211 1.54 8.14 1.49
CA VAL A 211 2.61 7.20 1.11
C VAL A 211 2.01 6.15 0.19
N LEU A 212 2.78 5.72 -0.80
CA LEU A 212 2.40 4.60 -1.67
C LEU A 212 2.39 3.29 -0.85
N ILE A 213 1.19 2.82 -0.51
CA ILE A 213 0.99 1.59 0.29
C ILE A 213 0.30 0.50 -0.52
N ALA A 214 -0.56 0.86 -1.47
CA ALA A 214 -1.33 -0.09 -2.25
C ALA A 214 -1.33 0.31 -3.72
N ALA A 215 -1.52 -0.68 -4.59
CA ALA A 215 -1.80 -0.51 -6.01
C ALA A 215 -3.25 -0.01 -6.25
N HIS A 216 -3.81 0.77 -5.34
CA HIS A 216 -5.09 1.44 -5.49
C HIS A 216 -4.85 2.95 -5.59
N ALA A 217 -4.94 3.44 -6.81
CA ALA A 217 -4.54 4.79 -7.20
C ALA A 217 -5.54 5.89 -6.81
N SER A 218 -6.58 5.61 -6.00
CA SER A 218 -7.53 6.66 -5.62
C SER A 218 -6.93 7.76 -4.73
N ALA A 219 -5.84 7.48 -3.99
CA ALA A 219 -5.19 8.48 -3.14
C ALA A 219 -4.00 9.20 -3.80
N VAL A 220 -3.47 8.66 -4.91
CA VAL A 220 -2.26 9.19 -5.59
C VAL A 220 -2.59 10.38 -6.50
N HIS A 221 -3.87 10.75 -6.62
CA HIS A 221 -4.32 11.92 -7.36
C HIS A 221 -4.34 13.23 -6.56
N SER A 222 -3.76 13.29 -5.35
CA SER A 222 -3.53 14.56 -4.67
C SER A 222 -2.44 15.34 -5.43
N PRO A 223 -2.74 16.52 -6.02
CA PRO A 223 -1.72 17.35 -6.67
C PRO A 223 -0.55 17.67 -5.73
N ALA A 224 -0.83 17.77 -4.42
CA ALA A 224 0.18 18.00 -3.38
C ALA A 224 1.18 16.85 -3.25
N LEU A 225 0.78 15.58 -3.41
CA LEU A 225 1.70 14.44 -3.34
C LEU A 225 2.61 14.39 -4.57
N VAL A 226 2.06 14.65 -5.76
CA VAL A 226 2.84 14.74 -7.01
C VAL A 226 3.85 15.89 -6.93
N GLU A 227 3.44 17.03 -6.38
CA GLU A 227 4.30 18.19 -6.18
C GLU A 227 5.38 17.95 -5.10
N GLN A 228 5.04 17.25 -4.02
CA GLN A 228 5.97 16.86 -2.96
C GLN A 228 7.03 15.86 -3.47
N MET A 229 6.63 14.88 -4.30
CA MET A 229 7.56 13.96 -4.96
C MET A 229 8.43 14.67 -6.01
N ALA A 230 7.89 15.66 -6.72
CA ALA A 230 8.65 16.46 -7.68
C ALA A 230 9.69 17.36 -6.98
N ARG A 231 9.40 17.83 -5.77
CA ARG A 231 10.33 18.61 -4.93
C ARG A 231 11.43 17.76 -4.29
N ALA A 232 11.25 16.44 -4.18
CA ALA A 232 12.19 15.56 -3.48
C ALA A 232 13.49 15.26 -4.25
N GLY A 233 13.59 15.58 -5.55
CA GLY A 233 14.83 15.44 -6.34
C GLY A 233 15.39 14.00 -6.44
N PRO A 234 16.33 13.72 -7.36
CA PRO A 234 16.95 12.40 -7.43
C PRO A 234 18.03 12.27 -6.35
N LEU A 235 17.75 11.53 -5.29
CA LEU A 235 18.79 10.99 -4.41
C LEU A 235 19.47 9.82 -5.14
N LEU A 236 20.50 10.15 -5.93
CA LEU A 236 21.54 9.22 -6.35
C LEU A 236 22.78 9.48 -5.52
N THR A 237 23.10 8.57 -4.62
CA THR A 237 24.39 7.84 -4.56
C THR A 237 24.23 6.63 -3.66
#